data_AF-A0A1H3P8W5-F1
#
_entry.id   AF-A0A1H3P8W5-F1
#
_cell.length_a   1.000
_cell.length_b   1.000
_cell.length_c   1.000
_cell.angle_alpha   90.00
_cell.angle_beta   90.00
_cell.angle_gamma   90.00
#
_symmetry.space_group_name_H-M   'P 1'
#
loop_
_entity.id
_entity.type
_entity.pdbx_description
1 polymer ?
#
loop_
_entity_poly.entity_id
_entity_poly.type
_entity_poly.pdbx_seq_one_letter_code
_entity_poly.pdbx_strand_id
1 'polypeptide(L)'
;MMQEAEKTIVAKIRTDELTQTKREALDYEFSEFQAYIRGDDDAELYSATKQAADAYIDTENLRDDHEYPWFIRNDVFDVEQHDTELADWWMNIPVSQVYGGVNVPINPHESIPDDAEVKDSKIVKEDGDYYAHLSIKQRV
;
A
#
# COMPACT_ATOMS: atom_id res chain seq x y z
N MET A 1 15.95 7.93 28.51
CA MET A 1 15.56 6.94 27.50
C MET A 1 14.88 7.70 26.38
N MET A 2 15.28 7.46 25.14
CA MET A 2 14.59 8.01 23.96
C MET A 2 13.28 7.24 23.82
N GLN A 3 12.13 7.91 23.82
CA GLN A 3 10.84 7.24 23.65
C GLN A 3 10.56 7.11 22.15
N GLU A 4 10.05 5.96 21.74
CA GLU A 4 9.61 5.70 20.37
C GLU A 4 8.13 5.37 20.43
N ALA A 5 7.35 5.89 19.50
CA ALA A 5 5.92 5.61 19.36
C ALA A 5 5.63 5.07 17.96
N GLU A 6 4.76 4.07 17.90
CA GLU A 6 4.20 3.54 16.67
C GLU A 6 2.82 4.17 16.46
N LYS A 7 2.56 4.65 15.24
CA LYS A 7 1.25 5.16 14.83
C LYS A 7 0.96 4.78 13.39
N THR A 8 -0.32 4.81 13.02
CA THR A 8 -0.75 4.59 11.63
C THR A 8 -1.21 5.91 11.03
N ILE A 9 -0.58 6.33 9.93
CA ILE A 9 -1.05 7.43 9.11
C ILE A 9 -1.85 6.86 7.94
N VAL A 10 -3.14 7.15 7.89
CA VAL A 10 -3.99 6.84 6.74
C VAL A 10 -3.83 7.94 5.70
N ALA A 11 -3.54 7.57 4.46
CA ALA A 11 -3.41 8.48 3.33
C ALA A 11 -4.27 8.02 2.16
N LYS A 12 -5.14 8.90 1.65
CA LYS A 12 -5.92 8.60 0.44
C LYS A 12 -4.99 8.59 -0.77
N ILE A 13 -5.02 7.54 -1.59
CA ILE A 13 -4.31 7.49 -2.87
C ILE A 13 -5.18 8.22 -3.91
N ARG A 14 -4.66 9.29 -4.53
CA ARG A 14 -5.44 10.07 -5.53
C ARG A 14 -5.42 9.38 -6.89
N THR A 15 -6.23 8.34 -6.99
CA THR A 15 -6.31 7.51 -8.19
C THR A 15 -6.93 8.22 -9.40
N ASP A 16 -7.68 9.30 -9.18
CA ASP A 16 -8.25 10.19 -10.20
C ASP A 16 -7.19 10.99 -10.97
N GLU A 17 -6.00 11.15 -10.38
CA GLU A 17 -4.86 11.85 -10.98
C GLU A 17 -3.90 10.90 -11.73
N LEU A 18 -4.19 9.60 -11.69
CA LEU A 18 -3.36 8.59 -12.36
C LEU A 18 -3.72 8.49 -13.84
N THR A 19 -2.71 8.16 -14.65
CA THR A 19 -2.98 7.68 -16.01
C THR A 19 -3.76 6.37 -15.93
N GLN A 20 -4.56 6.09 -16.96
CA GLN A 20 -5.33 4.85 -17.05
C GLN A 20 -4.45 3.60 -16.80
N THR A 21 -3.27 3.54 -17.43
CA THR A 21 -2.33 2.43 -17.25
C THR A 21 -1.85 2.26 -15.81
N LYS A 22 -1.57 3.36 -15.10
CA LYS A 22 -1.17 3.30 -13.68
C LYS A 22 -2.33 2.82 -12.80
N ARG A 23 -3.55 3.30 -13.08
CA ARG A 23 -4.75 2.86 -12.37
C ARG A 23 -5.01 1.37 -12.59
N GLU A 24 -4.98 0.91 -13.84
CA GLU A 24 -5.17 -0.49 -14.21
C GLU A 24 -4.12 -1.40 -13.55
N ALA A 25 -2.86 -0.97 -13.46
CA ALA A 25 -1.81 -1.74 -12.79
C ALA A 25 -2.06 -1.90 -11.28
N LEU A 26 -2.59 -0.88 -10.60
CA LEU A 26 -2.96 -0.97 -9.18
C LEU A 26 -4.20 -1.84 -8.96
N ASP A 27 -5.23 -1.66 -9.80
CA ASP A 27 -6.44 -2.46 -9.74
C ASP A 27 -6.13 -3.95 -9.98
N TYR A 28 -5.24 -4.23 -10.95
CA TYR A 28 -4.76 -5.57 -11.26
C TYR A 28 -4.00 -6.19 -10.09
N GLU A 29 -2.99 -5.52 -9.55
CA GLU A 29 -2.22 -6.04 -8.42
C GLU A 29 -3.12 -6.33 -7.21
N PHE A 30 -4.10 -5.47 -6.94
CA PHE A 30 -5.08 -5.70 -5.89
C PHE A 30 -5.98 -6.90 -6.19
N SER A 31 -6.48 -7.06 -7.43
CA SER A 31 -7.32 -8.21 -7.79
C SER A 31 -6.55 -9.52 -7.71
N GLU A 32 -5.30 -9.55 -8.18
CA GLU A 32 -4.42 -10.72 -8.09
C GLU A 32 -4.12 -11.05 -6.62
N PHE A 33 -3.87 -10.05 -5.77
CA PHE A 33 -3.75 -10.27 -4.33
C PHE A 33 -5.03 -10.91 -3.73
N GLN A 34 -6.22 -10.43 -4.09
CA GLN A 34 -7.49 -11.02 -3.63
C GLN A 34 -7.68 -12.46 -4.13
N ALA A 35 -7.26 -12.77 -5.36
CA ALA A 35 -7.32 -14.11 -5.92
C ALA A 35 -6.33 -15.06 -5.21
N TYR A 36 -5.10 -14.59 -5.01
CA TYR A 36 -4.04 -15.35 -4.36
C TYR A 36 -4.41 -15.80 -2.96
N ILE A 37 -4.89 -14.89 -2.11
CA ILE A 37 -5.28 -15.25 -0.73
C ILE A 37 -6.45 -16.24 -0.70
N ARG A 38 -7.23 -16.34 -1.80
CA ARG A 38 -8.34 -17.28 -1.98
C ARG A 38 -7.92 -18.59 -2.67
N GLY A 39 -6.63 -18.83 -2.83
CA GLY A 39 -6.07 -20.08 -3.31
C GLY A 39 -5.81 -20.14 -4.82
N ASP A 40 -5.78 -19.00 -5.51
CA ASP A 40 -5.29 -18.96 -6.90
C ASP A 40 -3.75 -18.90 -6.91
N ASP A 41 -3.12 -20.07 -7.10
CA ASP A 41 -1.67 -20.21 -7.16
C ASP A 41 -1.05 -19.58 -8.43
N ASP A 42 -1.85 -19.37 -9.47
CA ASP A 42 -1.42 -18.80 -10.76
C ASP A 42 -1.47 -17.26 -10.78
N ALA A 43 -1.93 -16.64 -9.68
CA ALA A 43 -2.05 -15.19 -9.58
C ALA A 43 -0.70 -14.48 -9.80
N GLU A 44 -0.66 -13.52 -10.72
CA GLU A 44 0.54 -12.80 -11.15
C GLU A 44 0.69 -11.47 -10.39
N LEU A 45 0.91 -11.54 -9.08
CA LEU A 45 1.22 -10.39 -8.22
C LEU A 45 2.73 -10.29 -7.92
N TYR A 46 3.15 -9.13 -7.42
CA TYR A 46 4.52 -8.87 -7.04
C TYR A 46 5.01 -9.86 -5.96
N SER A 47 6.24 -10.35 -6.10
CA SER A 47 6.74 -11.45 -5.25
C SER A 47 6.81 -11.10 -3.76
N ALA A 48 7.07 -9.84 -3.41
CA ALA A 48 7.05 -9.38 -2.03
C ALA A 48 5.62 -9.23 -1.49
N THR A 49 4.64 -8.93 -2.36
CA THR A 49 3.21 -8.95 -2.01
C THR A 49 2.78 -10.36 -1.62
N LYS A 50 3.19 -11.38 -2.40
CA LYS A 50 2.92 -12.80 -2.10
C LYS A 50 3.43 -13.19 -0.71
N GLN A 51 4.68 -12.84 -0.42
CA GLN A 51 5.30 -13.08 0.88
C GLN A 51 4.59 -12.36 2.03
N ALA A 52 4.13 -11.12 1.82
CA ALA A 52 3.39 -10.37 2.83
C ALA A 52 2.01 -10.99 3.08
N ALA A 53 1.33 -11.46 2.03
CA ALA A 53 0.07 -12.17 2.15
C ALA A 53 0.22 -13.43 3.02
N ASP A 54 1.22 -14.26 2.73
CA ASP A 54 1.51 -15.49 3.49
C ASP A 54 1.82 -15.22 4.97
N ALA A 55 2.39 -14.06 5.28
CA ALA A 55 2.77 -13.68 6.63
C ALA A 55 1.61 -13.08 7.46
N TYR A 56 0.70 -12.34 6.82
CA TYR A 56 -0.25 -11.47 7.52
C TYR A 56 -1.72 -11.85 7.33
N ILE A 57 -2.05 -12.68 6.34
CA ILE A 57 -3.43 -13.07 6.04
C ILE A 57 -3.72 -14.48 6.60
N ASP A 58 -4.79 -14.58 7.38
CA ASP A 58 -5.38 -15.86 7.76
C ASP A 58 -6.29 -16.36 6.62
N THR A 59 -5.71 -17.15 5.72
CA THR A 59 -6.41 -17.68 4.54
C THR A 59 -7.45 -18.75 4.88
N GLU A 60 -7.41 -19.34 6.07
CA GLU A 60 -8.37 -20.36 6.52
C GLU A 60 -9.72 -19.75 6.94
N ASN A 61 -9.74 -18.47 7.31
CA ASN A 61 -10.92 -17.77 7.84
C ASN A 61 -11.37 -16.58 6.97
N LEU A 62 -11.17 -16.67 5.66
CA LEU A 62 -11.61 -15.63 4.73
C LEU A 62 -13.14 -15.59 4.59
N ARG A 63 -13.65 -14.38 4.41
CA ARG A 63 -15.04 -14.11 4.05
C ARG A 63 -15.15 -13.82 2.57
N ASP A 64 -16.07 -14.50 1.89
CA ASP A 64 -16.30 -14.33 0.45
C ASP A 64 -16.76 -12.90 0.09
N ASP A 65 -17.50 -12.25 1.00
CA ASP A 65 -18.07 -10.91 0.82
C ASP A 65 -17.15 -9.77 1.28
N HIS A 66 -15.88 -10.06 1.54
CA HIS A 66 -14.95 -9.09 2.11
C HIS A 66 -13.65 -8.99 1.32
N GLU A 67 -13.29 -7.79 0.89
CA GLU A 67 -11.95 -7.50 0.35
C GLU A 67 -10.97 -7.29 1.51
N TYR A 68 -9.84 -8.00 1.47
CA TYR A 68 -8.83 -7.95 2.54
C TYR A 68 -7.74 -6.91 2.23
N PRO A 69 -7.10 -6.30 3.23
CA PRO A 69 -6.00 -5.37 3.00
C PRO A 69 -4.84 -6.01 2.27
N TRP A 70 -4.34 -5.33 1.24
CA TRP A 70 -3.12 -5.68 0.54
C TRP A 70 -1.91 -5.25 1.37
N PHE A 71 -1.25 -6.20 2.03
CA PHE A 71 -0.05 -5.95 2.82
C PHE A 71 1.18 -5.71 1.95
N ILE A 72 1.97 -4.73 2.32
CA ILE A 72 3.21 -4.31 1.63
C ILE A 72 4.36 -4.22 2.64
N ARG A 73 5.49 -4.82 2.29
CA ARG A 73 6.69 -4.81 3.13
C ARG A 73 7.44 -3.49 3.00
N ASN A 74 7.98 -2.99 4.10
CA ASN A 74 8.63 -1.68 4.14
C ASN A 74 9.90 -1.56 3.26
N ASP A 75 10.49 -2.67 2.84
CA ASP A 75 11.71 -2.68 2.02
C ASP A 75 11.44 -2.61 0.51
N VAL A 76 10.18 -2.64 0.07
CA VAL A 76 9.80 -2.66 -1.35
C VAL A 76 8.92 -1.49 -1.79
N PHE A 77 8.62 -0.56 -0.88
CA PHE A 77 7.89 0.66 -1.19
C PHE A 77 8.55 1.83 -0.47
N ASP A 78 8.37 3.03 -1.02
CA ASP A 78 8.89 4.25 -0.43
C ASP A 78 7.78 5.31 -0.40
N VAL A 79 7.87 6.22 0.58
CA VAL A 79 6.99 7.38 0.73
C VAL A 79 7.87 8.62 0.85
N GLU A 80 7.67 9.58 -0.05
CA GLU A 80 8.54 10.74 -0.19
C GLU A 80 7.73 12.03 -0.34
N GLN A 81 8.29 13.14 0.14
CA GLN A 81 7.77 14.47 -0.16
C GLN A 81 8.29 14.92 -1.52
N HIS A 82 7.39 15.47 -2.34
CA HIS A 82 7.78 16.16 -3.56
C HIS A 82 7.14 17.55 -3.59
N ASP A 83 7.93 18.54 -4.01
CA ASP A 83 7.46 19.90 -4.27
C ASP A 83 6.76 19.95 -5.64
N THR A 84 5.53 19.44 -5.70
CA THR A 84 4.69 19.43 -6.90
C THR A 84 3.36 20.11 -6.63
N GLU A 85 2.81 20.79 -7.64
CA GLU A 85 1.46 21.37 -7.55
C GLU A 85 0.37 20.32 -7.34
N LEU A 86 0.65 19.05 -7.67
CA LEU A 86 -0.32 17.97 -7.58
C LEU A 86 -0.51 17.52 -6.13
N ALA A 87 0.56 17.14 -5.45
CA ALA A 87 0.52 16.62 -4.08
C ALA A 87 1.88 16.80 -3.40
N ASP A 88 1.85 17.03 -2.09
CA ASP A 88 3.05 17.14 -1.25
C ASP A 88 3.71 15.77 -1.01
N TRP A 89 2.91 14.69 -1.01
CA TRP A 89 3.35 13.34 -0.68
C TRP A 89 3.06 12.37 -1.81
N TRP A 90 4.02 11.49 -2.05
CA TRP A 90 3.93 10.43 -3.04
C TRP A 90 4.39 9.11 -2.46
N MET A 91 3.86 8.03 -3.02
CA MET A 91 4.18 6.67 -2.65
C MET A 91 4.51 5.87 -3.90
N ASN A 92 5.63 5.15 -3.89
CA ASN A 92 5.90 4.14 -4.92
C ASN A 92 5.33 2.80 -4.46
N ILE A 93 4.32 2.30 -5.17
CA ILE A 93 3.67 1.02 -4.84
C ILE A 93 4.21 -0.06 -5.77
N PRO A 94 4.82 -1.15 -5.25
CA PRO A 94 5.30 -2.24 -6.09
C PRO A 94 4.12 -3.00 -6.70
N VAL A 95 4.15 -3.21 -8.01
CA VAL A 95 3.15 -3.99 -8.76
C VAL A 95 3.86 -4.88 -9.78
N SER A 96 3.26 -6.01 -10.16
CA SER A 96 3.84 -6.95 -11.13
C SER A 96 3.92 -6.38 -12.55
N GLN A 97 2.95 -5.53 -12.92
CA GLN A 97 2.77 -5.03 -14.29
C GLN A 97 3.75 -3.91 -14.68
N VAL A 98 4.38 -3.25 -13.71
CA VAL A 98 5.21 -2.06 -13.94
C VAL A 98 6.56 -2.23 -13.25
N TYR A 99 7.63 -2.30 -14.05
CA TYR A 99 8.99 -2.33 -13.51
C TYR A 99 9.28 -1.07 -12.68
N GLY A 100 9.69 -1.26 -11.43
CA GLY A 100 9.93 -0.16 -10.49
C GLY A 100 8.67 0.40 -9.81
N GLY A 101 7.52 -0.25 -9.98
CA GLY A 101 6.28 0.11 -9.29
C GLY A 101 5.53 1.30 -9.90
N VAL A 102 4.40 1.63 -9.29
CA VAL A 102 3.55 2.77 -9.65
C VAL A 102 3.74 3.88 -8.63
N ASN A 103 4.29 5.00 -9.08
CA ASN A 103 4.35 6.21 -8.26
C ASN A 103 2.99 6.92 -8.27
N VAL A 104 2.37 7.02 -7.08
CA VAL A 104 1.04 7.58 -6.83
C VAL A 104 1.09 8.77 -5.87
N PRO A 105 0.32 9.85 -6.13
CA PRO A 105 0.13 10.91 -5.17
C PRO A 105 -0.76 10.44 -4.02
N ILE A 106 -0.39 10.79 -2.79
CA ILE A 106 -1.14 10.45 -1.59
C ILE A 106 -1.51 11.71 -0.80
N ASN A 107 -2.64 11.67 -0.09
CA ASN A 107 -3.08 12.72 0.82
C ASN A 107 -3.21 12.15 2.24
N PRO A 108 -2.13 12.23 3.05
CA PRO A 108 -2.16 11.85 4.46
C PRO A 108 -3.17 12.66 5.26
N HIS A 109 -3.92 12.03 6.16
CA HIS A 109 -4.84 12.74 7.06
C HIS A 109 -4.13 13.61 8.11
N GLU A 110 -2.85 13.32 8.36
CA GLU A 110 -1.91 14.12 9.13
C GLU A 110 -0.53 14.06 8.46
N SER A 111 0.29 15.10 8.63
CA SER A 111 1.64 15.12 8.06
C SER A 111 2.49 13.95 8.58
N ILE A 112 3.20 13.28 7.67
CA ILE A 112 4.17 12.26 8.04
C ILE A 112 5.43 12.98 8.55
N PRO A 113 5.88 12.71 9.79
CA PRO A 113 7.08 13.34 10.35
C PRO A 113 8.33 13.02 9.51
N ASP A 114 9.21 14.00 9.33
CA ASP A 114 10.42 13.85 8.52
C ASP A 114 11.40 12.80 9.08
N ASP A 115 11.38 12.55 10.39
CA ASP A 115 12.23 11.54 11.06
C ASP A 115 11.53 10.20 11.28
N ALA A 116 10.30 10.05 10.75
CA ALA A 116 9.55 8.81 10.89
C ALA A 116 10.14 7.70 10.01
N GLU A 117 10.31 6.52 10.61
CA GLU A 117 10.61 5.30 9.87
C GLU A 117 9.32 4.63 9.44
N VAL A 118 9.11 4.48 8.14
CA VAL A 118 7.97 3.72 7.61
C VAL A 118 8.22 2.22 7.76
N LYS A 119 7.21 1.51 8.26
CA LYS A 119 7.21 0.07 8.53
C LYS A 119 6.23 -0.64 7.60
N ASP A 120 6.14 -1.97 7.75
CA ASP A 120 5.18 -2.78 7.01
C ASP A 120 3.80 -2.18 7.11
N SER A 121 3.20 -1.99 5.96
CA SER A 121 2.00 -1.18 5.78
C SER A 121 0.99 -1.97 4.97
N LYS A 122 -0.18 -1.37 4.74
CA LYS A 122 -1.22 -2.02 3.94
C LYS A 122 -1.99 -1.01 3.11
N ILE A 123 -2.46 -1.47 1.97
CA ILE A 123 -3.38 -0.75 1.11
C ILE A 123 -4.77 -1.33 1.32
N VAL A 124 -5.75 -0.48 1.61
CA VAL A 124 -7.15 -0.85 1.81
C VAL A 124 -7.96 -0.24 0.69
N LYS A 125 -8.92 -1.00 0.16
CA LYS A 125 -9.90 -0.52 -0.81
C LYS A 125 -11.24 -0.35 -0.11
N GLU A 126 -11.79 0.86 -0.17
CA GLU A 126 -13.09 1.20 0.42
C GLU A 126 -13.89 2.03 -0.59
N ASP A 127 -15.12 1.62 -0.89
CA ASP A 127 -16.01 2.31 -1.83
C ASP A 127 -15.37 2.62 -3.20
N GLY A 128 -14.43 1.78 -3.65
CA GLY A 128 -13.71 1.93 -4.93
C GLY A 128 -12.48 2.84 -4.88
N ASP A 129 -12.24 3.49 -3.74
CA ASP A 129 -11.05 4.29 -3.45
C ASP A 129 -9.98 3.47 -2.74
N TYR A 130 -8.72 3.89 -2.87
CA TYR A 130 -7.58 3.25 -2.23
C TYR A 130 -6.99 4.13 -1.12
N TYR A 131 -6.61 3.50 -0.02
CA TYR A 131 -6.03 4.14 1.15
C TYR A 131 -4.76 3.40 1.57
N ALA A 132 -3.65 4.12 1.68
CA ALA A 132 -2.43 3.61 2.28
C ALA A 132 -2.51 3.80 3.81
N HIS A 133 -2.48 2.71 4.55
CA HIS A 133 -2.36 2.69 6.00
C HIS A 133 -0.89 2.52 6.33
N LEU A 134 -0.19 3.63 6.47
CA LEU A 134 1.24 3.70 6.71
C LEU A 134 1.53 3.50 8.19
N SER A 135 2.09 2.36 8.56
CA SER A 135 2.63 2.14 9.90
C SER A 135 3.95 2.90 10.01
N ILE A 136 4.06 3.81 10.96
CA ILE A 136 5.29 4.57 11.16
C ILE A 136 5.77 4.47 12.60
N LYS A 137 7.10 4.55 12.74
CA LYS A 137 7.78 4.66 14.02
C LYS A 137 8.46 6.02 14.11
N GLN A 138 8.12 6.80 15.13
CA GLN A 138 8.68 8.15 15.34
C GLN A 138 9.25 8.28 16.75
N ARG A 139 10.22 9.20 16.92
CA ARG A 139 10.75 9.54 18.24
C ARG A 139 9.82 10.53 18.94
N VAL A 140 9.71 10.41 20.27
CA VAL A 140 8.86 11.25 21.14
C VAL A 140 9.69 11.90 22.24
#